data_AF-A0A359IM06-F1
#
_entry.id   AF-A0A359IM06-F1
#
_cell.length_a   1.000
_cell.length_b   1.000
_cell.length_c   1.000
_cell.angle_alpha   90.00
_cell.angle_beta   90.00
_cell.angle_gamma   90.00
#
_symmetry.space_group_name_H-M   'P 1'
#
loop_
_entity.id
_entity.type
_entity.pdbx_description
1 polymer ?
#
loop_
_entity_poly.entity_id
_entity_poly.type
_entity_poly.pdbx_seq_one_letter_code
_entity_poly.pdbx_strand_id
1 'polypeptide(L)'
;MTLTNHAKQRMQQRIITLQDIYNCVKLGTSEPAKNGLTRYTYNDLYVIIDTKNNEIITTCFTNSYTSKIKKYAKNNCIGFYAAIKKLRSCYNAI
;
A
#
# COMPACT_ATOMS: atom_id res chain seq x y z
N MET A 1 -7.41 11.08 11.81
CA MET A 1 -6.59 9.92 11.37
C MET A 1 -5.23 10.48 10.97
N THR A 2 -4.18 10.09 11.69
CA THR A 2 -2.83 10.69 11.54
C THR A 2 -1.90 9.71 10.82
N LEU A 3 -1.07 10.20 9.89
CA LEU A 3 -0.08 9.40 9.19
C LEU A 3 1.28 9.45 9.91
N THR A 4 1.80 8.29 10.29
CA THR A 4 3.17 8.17 10.78
C THR A 4 4.19 8.50 9.69
N ASN A 5 5.43 8.86 10.08
CA ASN A 5 6.52 9.09 9.13
C ASN A 5 6.80 7.85 8.27
N HIS A 6 6.69 6.66 8.85
CA HIS A 6 6.84 5.41 8.11
C HIS A 6 5.77 5.26 7.02
N ALA A 7 4.50 5.50 7.35
CA ALA A 7 3.40 5.46 6.38
C ALA A 7 3.62 6.47 5.25
N LYS A 8 3.99 7.73 5.56
CA LYS A 8 4.28 8.77 4.56
C LYS A 8 5.39 8.36 3.59
N GLN A 9 6.48 7.80 4.11
CA GLN A 9 7.58 7.31 3.27
C GLN A 9 7.13 6.19 2.34
N ARG A 10 6.33 5.23 2.83
CA ARG A 10 5.78 4.15 2.00
C ARG A 10 4.84 4.68 0.92
N MET A 11 4.01 5.66 1.25
CA MET A 11 3.13 6.32 0.28
C MET A 11 3.90 6.91 -0.88
N GLN A 12 4.94 7.70 -0.58
CA GLN A 12 5.76 8.35 -1.59
C GLN A 12 6.50 7.34 -2.47
N GLN A 13 7.14 6.33 -1.86
CA GLN A 13 7.90 5.32 -2.60
C GLN A 13 7.03 4.43 -3.49
N ARG A 14 5.79 4.17 -3.08
CA ARG A 14 4.88 3.25 -3.76
C ARG A 14 3.77 3.94 -4.53
N ILE A 15 3.75 5.27 -4.54
CA ILE A 15 2.71 6.07 -5.22
C ILE A 15 1.33 5.64 -4.71
N ILE A 16 1.20 5.48 -3.39
CA ILE A 16 -0.08 5.19 -2.73
C ILE A 16 -0.66 6.53 -2.31
N THR A 17 -1.85 6.84 -2.79
CA THR A 17 -2.53 8.11 -2.48
C THR A 17 -3.26 8.03 -1.16
N LEU A 18 -3.62 9.19 -0.61
CA LEU A 18 -4.55 9.25 0.53
C LEU A 18 -5.90 8.59 0.20
N GLN A 19 -6.40 8.76 -1.03
CA GLN A 19 -7.65 8.15 -1.46
C GLN A 19 -7.56 6.62 -1.45
N ASP A 20 -6.45 6.04 -1.90
CA ASP A 20 -6.21 4.60 -1.84
C ASP A 20 -6.29 4.08 -0.41
N ILE A 21 -5.70 4.81 0.54
CA ILE A 21 -5.77 4.49 1.97
C ILE A 21 -7.22 4.56 2.45
N TYR A 22 -7.92 5.68 2.23
CA TYR A 22 -9.31 5.84 2.67
C TYR A 22 -10.23 4.76 2.11
N ASN A 23 -10.10 4.45 0.82
CA ASN A 23 -10.85 3.36 0.19
C ASN A 23 -10.53 2.01 0.83
N CYS A 24 -9.25 1.75 1.12
CA CYS A 24 -8.84 0.51 1.78
C CYS A 24 -9.41 0.38 3.19
N VAL A 25 -9.47 1.46 3.97
CA VAL A 25 -10.03 1.43 5.33
C VAL A 25 -11.55 1.32 5.30
N LYS A 26 -12.21 1.99 4.35
CA LYS A 26 -13.68 2.05 4.27
C LYS A 26 -14.30 0.79 3.64
N LEU A 27 -13.66 0.24 2.61
CA LEU A 27 -14.20 -0.86 1.78
C LEU A 27 -13.48 -2.19 2.00
N GLY A 28 -12.33 -2.17 2.68
CA GLY A 28 -11.50 -3.35 2.86
C GLY A 28 -11.97 -4.28 3.97
N THR A 29 -11.49 -5.52 3.90
CA THR A 29 -11.69 -6.52 4.95
C THR A 29 -10.72 -6.25 6.10
N SER A 30 -11.25 -6.15 7.32
CA SER A 30 -10.46 -5.96 8.54
C SER A 30 -10.04 -7.28 9.14
N GLU A 31 -8.78 -7.38 9.55
CA GLU A 31 -8.21 -8.54 10.24
C GLU A 31 -7.31 -8.08 11.39
N PRO A 32 -7.25 -8.83 12.50
CA PRO A 32 -6.30 -8.55 13.58
C PRO A 32 -4.85 -8.62 13.08
N ALA A 33 -4.04 -7.63 13.46
CA ALA A 33 -2.60 -7.63 13.26
C ALA A 33 -1.88 -7.74 14.61
N LYS A 34 -0.55 -7.88 14.57
CA LYS A 34 0.29 -7.96 15.78
C LYS A 34 0.11 -6.71 16.66
N ASN A 35 0.34 -6.86 17.96
CA ASN A 35 0.33 -5.78 18.95
C ASN A 35 -1.00 -5.02 19.05
N GLY A 36 -2.14 -5.68 18.80
CA GLY A 36 -3.46 -5.06 18.89
C GLY A 36 -3.76 -4.06 17.77
N LEU A 37 -2.97 -4.07 16.69
CA LEU A 37 -3.23 -3.28 15.49
C LEU A 37 -4.29 -3.96 14.61
N THR A 38 -4.86 -3.21 13.68
CA THR A 38 -5.82 -3.74 12.69
C THR A 38 -5.27 -3.59 11.30
N ARG A 39 -5.30 -4.66 10.51
CA ARG A 39 -4.98 -4.63 9.08
C ARG A 39 -6.27 -4.54 8.29
N TYR A 40 -6.37 -3.55 7.41
CA TYR A 40 -7.40 -3.48 6.37
C TYR A 40 -6.77 -3.88 5.05
N THR A 41 -7.44 -4.72 4.27
CA THR A 41 -6.98 -5.14 2.94
C THR A 41 -8.08 -4.88 1.92
N TYR A 42 -7.72 -4.20 0.83
CA TYR A 42 -8.63 -3.89 -0.27
C TYR A 42 -7.85 -3.88 -1.58
N ASN A 43 -8.32 -4.64 -2.58
CA ASN A 43 -7.61 -4.87 -3.83
C ASN A 43 -6.16 -5.35 -3.58
N ASP A 44 -5.20 -4.70 -4.22
CA ASP A 44 -3.77 -5.01 -4.13
C ASP A 44 -3.06 -4.28 -2.97
N LEU A 45 -3.81 -3.67 -2.05
CA LEU A 45 -3.29 -2.82 -0.98
C LEU A 45 -3.72 -3.31 0.40
N TYR A 46 -2.86 -3.10 1.39
CA TYR A 46 -3.21 -3.20 2.79
C TYR A 46 -2.72 -1.98 3.59
N VAL A 47 -3.48 -1.62 4.62
CA VAL A 47 -3.21 -0.54 5.57
C VAL A 47 -3.22 -1.14 6.97
N ILE A 48 -2.22 -0.81 7.79
CA ILE A 48 -2.22 -1.16 9.21
C ILE A 48 -2.48 0.10 10.02
N ILE A 49 -3.48 0.03 10.90
CA ILE A 49 -3.96 1.13 11.71
C ILE A 49 -3.85 0.75 13.19
N ASP A 50 -3.40 1.69 14.01
CA ASP A 50 -3.68 1.70 15.43
C ASP A 50 -5.03 2.36 15.65
N THR A 51 -6.05 1.55 15.91
CA THR A 51 -7.43 2.01 16.07
C THR A 51 -7.64 2.77 17.39
N LYS A 52 -6.78 2.57 18.40
CA LYS A 52 -6.87 3.30 19.67
C LYS A 52 -6.42 4.74 19.52
N ASN A 53 -5.30 4.94 18.82
CA ASN A 53 -4.72 6.27 18.59
C ASN A 53 -5.18 6.91 17.27
N ASN A 54 -5.98 6.20 16.48
CA ASN A 54 -6.44 6.62 15.15
C ASN A 54 -5.26 6.98 14.21
N GLU A 55 -4.21 6.16 14.24
CA GLU A 55 -2.96 6.38 13.49
C GLU A 55 -2.74 5.31 12.42
N ILE A 56 -2.35 5.73 11.23
CA ILE A 56 -1.93 4.84 10.16
C ILE A 56 -0.44 4.55 10.34
N ILE A 57 -0.14 3.31 10.71
CA ILE A 57 1.21 2.82 11.01
C ILE A 57 1.96 2.50 9.72
N THR A 58 1.31 1.84 8.75
CA THR A 58 1.94 1.55 7.45
C THR A 58 0.91 1.34 6.34
N THR A 59 1.36 1.52 5.10
CA THR A 59 0.61 1.20 3.89
C THR A 59 1.52 0.52 2.87
N CYS A 60 1.05 -0.59 2.30
CA CYS A 60 1.85 -1.47 1.47
C CYS A 60 0.98 -2.19 0.45
N PHE A 61 1.64 -2.74 -0.57
CA PHE A 61 1.01 -3.70 -1.46
C PHE A 61 0.93 -5.09 -0.84
N THR A 62 -0.10 -5.84 -1.21
CA THR A 62 -0.21 -7.26 -0.86
C THR A 62 0.99 -8.06 -1.37
N ASN A 63 1.22 -9.23 -0.79
CA ASN A 63 2.31 -10.12 -1.21
C ASN A 63 2.14 -10.59 -2.67
N SER A 64 0.89 -10.79 -3.10
CA SER A 64 0.59 -11.20 -4.48
C SER A 64 0.97 -10.08 -5.46
N TYR A 65 0.56 -8.84 -5.20
CA TYR A 65 0.88 -7.70 -6.06
C TYR A 65 2.36 -7.36 -6.03
N THR A 66 3.00 -7.43 -4.87
CA THR A 66 4.45 -7.27 -4.73
C THR A 66 5.21 -8.28 -5.58
N SER A 67 4.76 -9.53 -5.62
CA SER A 67 5.36 -10.58 -6.48
C SER A 67 5.18 -10.28 -7.96
N LYS A 68 4.01 -9.78 -8.38
CA LYS A 68 3.76 -9.32 -9.76
C LYS A 68 4.71 -8.18 -10.16
N ILE A 69 4.88 -7.18 -9.29
CA ILE A 69 5.81 -6.06 -9.53
C ILE A 69 7.25 -6.57 -9.65
N LYS A 70 7.69 -7.47 -8.76
CA LYS A 70 9.03 -8.07 -8.82
C LYS A 70 9.27 -8.82 -10.14
N LYS A 71 8.28 -9.59 -10.60
CA LYS A 71 8.35 -10.29 -11.89
C LYS A 71 8.47 -9.29 -13.05
N TYR A 72 7.66 -8.24 -13.04
CA TYR A 72 7.73 -7.17 -14.05
C TYR A 72 9.10 -6.47 -14.06
N ALA A 73 9.60 -6.11 -12.87
CA ALA A 73 10.91 -5.48 -12.69
C ALA A 73 12.04 -6.33 -13.29
N LYS A 74 12.03 -7.64 -12.99
CA LYS A 74 12.98 -8.62 -13.53
C LYS A 74 12.89 -8.71 -15.06
N ASN A 75 11.68 -8.87 -15.60
CA ASN A 75 11.46 -9.03 -17.04
C ASN A 75 11.87 -7.79 -17.86
N ASN A 76 11.89 -6.61 -17.24
CA ASN A 76 12.23 -5.35 -17.90
C ASN A 76 13.61 -4.81 -17.49
N CYS A 77 14.39 -5.56 -16.70
CA CYS A 77 15.70 -5.14 -16.19
C CYS A 77 15.69 -3.76 -15.49
N ILE A 78 14.66 -3.48 -14.69
CA ILE A 78 14.51 -2.22 -13.94
C ILE A 78 14.40 -2.45 -12.43
N GLY A 79 14.69 -1.42 -11.63
CA GLY A 79 14.51 -1.46 -10.18
C GLY A 79 13.04 -1.53 -9.74
N PHE A 80 12.78 -2.07 -8.55
CA PHE A 80 11.42 -2.27 -8.02
C PHE A 80 10.58 -0.99 -7.97
N TYR A 81 11.15 0.12 -7.49
CA TYR A 81 10.43 1.40 -7.44
C TYR A 81 10.21 2.02 -8.83
N ALA A 82 11.11 1.77 -9.78
CA ALA A 82 10.91 2.17 -11.18
C ALA A 82 9.77 1.35 -11.83
N ALA A 83 9.69 0.05 -11.51
CA ALA A 83 8.57 -0.80 -11.92
C ALA A 83 7.23 -0.32 -11.36
N ILE A 84 7.18 0.08 -10.08
CA ILE A 84 5.96 0.67 -9.50
C ILE A 84 5.56 1.93 -10.28
N LYS A 85 6.50 2.85 -10.51
CA LYS A 85 6.25 4.08 -11.29
C LYS A 85 5.63 3.76 -12.65
N LYS A 86 6.22 2.83 -13.41
CA LYS A 86 5.68 2.43 -14.72
C LYS A 86 4.27 1.85 -14.60
N LEU A 87 4.07 0.84 -13.75
CA LEU A 87 2.79 0.14 -13.61
C LEU A 87 1.66 1.07 -13.15
N ARG A 88 1.96 1.99 -12.22
CA ARG A 88 0.98 2.96 -11.72
C ARG A 88 0.77 4.16 -12.64
N SER A 89 1.77 4.54 -13.45
CA SER A 89 1.60 5.59 -14.46
C SER A 89 0.71 5.14 -15.61
N CYS A 90 0.82 3.87 -16.05
CA CYS A 90 -0.02 3.32 -17.10
C CYS A 90 -1.47 3.08 -16.64
N TYR A 91 -1.70 2.90 -15.33
CA TYR A 91 -3.06 2.76 -14.77
C TYR A 91 -3.85 4.08 -14.70
N ASN A 92 -3.17 5.23 -14.83
CA ASN A 92 -3.79 6.56 -14.93
C ASN A 92 -3.94 7.02 -16.40
N ALA A 93 -3.71 6.13 -17.36
CA ALA A 93 -3.90 6.38 -18.79
C ALA A 93 -5.08 5.56 -19.30
N ILE A 94 -6.28 5.80 -18.74
CA ILE A 94 -7.63 5.63 -19.30
C ILE A 94 -8.58 6.38 -18.36
#